data_AF-A0A221P0N2-F1
#
_entry.id   AF-A0A221P0N2-F1
#
_cell.length_a   1.000
_cell.length_b   1.000
_cell.length_c   1.000
_cell.angle_alpha   90.00
_cell.angle_beta   90.00
_cell.angle_gamma   90.00
#
_symmetry.space_group_name_H-M   'P 1'
#
loop_
_entity.id
_entity.type
_entity.pdbx_description
1 polymer ?
#
loop_
_entity_poly.entity_id
_entity_poly.type
_entity_poly.pdbx_seq_one_letter_code
_entity_poly.pdbx_strand_id
1 'polypeptide(L)'
;MQPENPESYSAPAQAIWPAAAIPGRPGAHLRAAQAEDADADASDGARACGADAADTPSGLEAIPDVEPTLGSELLDELRGRIAQFVIPPSPEALDAITLWVVATHLQAAWQHAPRLAVVGPAKRCGKSRLLDVLTETVHEPMLTINTTPAAIFRSITEEEPPTLLVDEADTIFGPKVAEKNEETRGLLNAGHQRGRYVTRVVGNDHTPHKFATFAMAAIAGIGDLPDTVMDRSVVIRMRRRAEGEKVKPFRSRRDIPALHDLRDRIHAWARPLLEEAADLEPEMPVEDRAADTWEPLVIVADLAGGHWPRLARLACARMVAAEVAAEEDHPSGARILADIRRVFYAQREADSLSTEELLHHLRQDAEAPWAEWGRGGLTARELGRLLRDFGIKPGNVRMADRTQRKGYMRNKFLDAWRRYCPTVHPVDADPARGEG
;
A
#
# COMPACT_ATOMS: atom_id res chain seq x y z
N MET A 1 -0.71 36.08 48.08
CA MET A 1 -0.83 35.90 46.62
C MET A 1 -0.49 34.46 46.31
N GLN A 2 -1.51 33.60 46.20
CA GLN A 2 -1.39 32.26 45.62
C GLN A 2 -1.47 32.43 44.09
N PRO A 3 -0.75 31.65 43.27
CA PRO A 3 -0.94 31.65 41.84
C PRO A 3 -2.20 30.84 41.50
N GLU A 4 -3.10 31.45 40.74
CA GLU A 4 -4.30 30.83 40.19
C GLU A 4 -3.92 29.73 39.17
N ASN A 5 -4.60 28.59 39.27
CA ASN A 5 -4.55 27.51 38.29
C ASN A 5 -5.35 27.94 37.05
N PRO A 6 -4.85 27.80 35.81
CA PRO A 6 -5.66 28.05 34.63
C PRO A 6 -6.72 26.95 34.46
N GLU A 7 -7.91 27.39 34.09
CA GLU A 7 -9.14 26.61 33.94
C GLU A 7 -9.03 25.43 32.96
N SER A 8 -9.84 24.40 33.21
CA SER A 8 -9.92 23.17 32.43
C SER A 8 -10.45 23.46 31.02
N TYR A 9 -9.66 23.08 30.01
CA TYR A 9 -10.03 23.18 28.59
C TYR A 9 -11.33 22.40 28.32
N SER A 10 -12.32 23.10 27.78
CA SER A 10 -13.58 22.55 27.27
C SER A 10 -13.31 21.49 26.21
N ALA A 11 -13.95 20.33 26.30
CA ALA A 11 -13.85 19.27 25.29
C ALA A 11 -14.45 19.73 23.95
N PRO A 12 -13.74 19.59 22.81
CA PRO A 12 -14.34 19.81 21.51
C PRO A 12 -15.27 18.66 21.14
N ALA A 13 -16.27 18.95 20.30
CA ALA A 13 -17.23 17.97 19.82
C ALA A 13 -16.52 16.81 19.11
N GLN A 14 -16.68 15.59 19.62
CA GLN A 14 -16.19 14.37 18.96
C GLN A 14 -17.03 14.11 17.71
N ALA A 15 -16.42 14.17 16.53
CA ALA A 15 -16.95 13.47 15.37
C ALA A 15 -16.99 11.96 15.71
N ILE A 16 -18.18 11.37 15.66
CA ILE A 16 -18.42 9.97 16.02
C ILE A 16 -18.21 9.13 14.77
N TRP A 17 -17.00 8.59 14.63
CA TRP A 17 -16.66 7.64 13.57
C TRP A 17 -17.23 6.24 13.89
N PRO A 18 -17.73 5.48 12.90
CA PRO A 18 -18.19 4.12 13.13
C PRO A 18 -17.07 3.21 13.63
N ALA A 19 -17.42 2.24 14.48
CA ALA A 19 -16.45 1.35 15.11
C ALA A 19 -15.83 0.38 14.09
N ALA A 20 -14.49 0.23 14.15
CA ALA A 20 -13.73 -0.70 13.31
C ALA A 20 -14.26 -2.15 13.41
N ALA A 21 -14.23 -2.86 12.29
CA ALA A 21 -14.72 -4.24 12.20
C ALA A 21 -13.99 -5.21 13.14
N ILE A 22 -14.75 -6.16 13.72
CA ILE A 22 -14.24 -7.19 14.63
C ILE A 22 -13.91 -8.46 13.83
N PRO A 23 -12.66 -8.98 13.91
CA PRO A 23 -12.29 -10.23 13.23
C PRO A 23 -13.22 -11.40 13.56
N GLY A 24 -13.67 -12.12 12.53
CA GLY A 24 -14.56 -13.28 12.67
C GLY A 24 -16.06 -12.95 12.75
N ARG A 25 -16.45 -11.68 12.60
CA ARG A 25 -17.86 -11.26 12.53
C ARG A 25 -18.10 -10.18 11.45
N PRO A 26 -18.12 -10.54 10.16
CA PRO A 26 -18.49 -9.62 9.10
C PRO A 26 -19.89 -9.03 9.36
N GLY A 27 -20.05 -7.70 9.27
CA GLY A 27 -21.33 -7.01 9.44
C GLY A 27 -21.83 -6.77 10.87
N ALA A 28 -21.06 -7.10 11.91
CA ALA A 28 -21.47 -6.84 13.30
C ALA A 28 -21.60 -5.34 13.65
N HIS A 29 -20.86 -4.48 12.95
CA HIS A 29 -20.93 -3.02 13.08
C HIS A 29 -22.17 -2.43 12.38
N LEU A 30 -22.69 -3.10 11.34
CA LEU A 30 -23.91 -2.69 10.63
C LEU A 30 -25.18 -2.96 11.45
N ARG A 31 -25.19 -4.04 12.25
CA ARG A 31 -26.36 -4.44 13.07
C ARG A 31 -26.61 -3.59 14.30
N ALA A 32 -25.63 -2.79 14.74
CA ALA A 32 -25.83 -1.89 15.89
C ALA A 32 -26.63 -0.64 15.51
N ALA A 33 -26.70 -0.30 14.22
CA ALA A 33 -27.43 0.86 13.70
C ALA A 33 -28.82 0.52 13.14
N GLN A 34 -29.15 -0.77 12.97
CA GLN A 34 -30.41 -1.23 12.38
C GLN A 34 -31.04 -2.30 13.27
N ALA A 35 -31.68 -1.83 14.34
CA ALA A 35 -32.64 -2.62 15.10
C ALA A 35 -33.93 -1.81 15.22
N GLU A 36 -34.58 -1.59 14.08
CA GLU A 36 -36.03 -1.46 13.93
C GLU A 36 -36.35 -1.56 12.43
N ASP A 37 -37.33 -2.41 12.11
CA ASP A 37 -38.00 -2.64 10.81
C ASP A 37 -37.41 -3.64 9.77
N ALA A 38 -38.00 -4.84 9.84
CA ALA A 38 -38.73 -5.57 8.78
C ALA A 38 -38.03 -6.52 7.78
N ASP A 39 -38.65 -7.70 7.73
CA ASP A 39 -38.50 -8.92 6.93
C ASP A 39 -38.52 -8.84 5.38
N ALA A 40 -38.05 -9.96 4.78
CA ALA A 40 -38.23 -10.49 3.42
C ALA A 40 -37.35 -9.89 2.30
N ASP A 41 -36.78 -10.61 1.32
CA ASP A 41 -37.02 -11.96 0.81
C ASP A 41 -35.73 -12.49 0.15
N ALA A 42 -35.51 -13.81 0.19
CA ALA A 42 -34.33 -14.47 -0.37
C ALA A 42 -34.65 -15.02 -1.76
N SER A 43 -33.81 -14.71 -2.77
CA SER A 43 -33.74 -15.54 -3.97
C SER A 43 -32.31 -15.72 -4.46
N ASP A 44 -32.04 -17.00 -4.69
CA ASP A 44 -30.81 -17.68 -5.02
C ASP A 44 -30.45 -17.50 -6.51
N GLY A 45 -29.15 -17.48 -6.82
CA GLY A 45 -28.66 -17.11 -8.15
C GLY A 45 -27.20 -17.49 -8.38
N ALA A 46 -26.89 -18.77 -8.21
CA ALA A 46 -25.61 -19.37 -8.59
C ALA A 46 -25.22 -19.05 -10.04
N ARG A 47 -23.99 -18.56 -10.26
CA ARG A 47 -23.33 -18.61 -11.58
C ARG A 47 -21.90 -19.13 -11.47
N ALA A 48 -21.67 -20.12 -12.32
CA ALA A 48 -20.53 -20.99 -12.45
C ALA A 48 -19.23 -20.28 -12.87
N CYS A 49 -18.11 -20.82 -12.39
CA CYS A 49 -16.75 -20.52 -12.80
C CYS A 49 -16.50 -20.93 -14.25
N GLY A 50 -15.92 -20.01 -15.03
CA GLY A 50 -15.19 -20.31 -16.26
C GLY A 50 -13.85 -19.59 -16.19
N ALA A 51 -12.76 -20.35 -16.22
CA ALA A 51 -11.41 -19.83 -16.30
C ALA A 51 -11.07 -19.56 -17.77
N ASP A 52 -10.73 -18.31 -18.11
CA ASP A 52 -9.71 -17.95 -19.09
C ASP A 52 -9.53 -16.42 -19.19
N ALA A 53 -8.26 -16.02 -19.34
CA ALA A 53 -7.73 -14.67 -19.58
C ALA A 53 -7.81 -13.66 -18.42
N ALA A 54 -6.71 -12.93 -18.22
CA ALA A 54 -6.60 -11.79 -17.32
C ALA A 54 -7.62 -10.72 -17.71
N ASP A 55 -8.80 -10.79 -17.10
CA ASP A 55 -9.90 -9.86 -17.35
C ASP A 55 -9.57 -8.57 -16.59
N THR A 56 -9.24 -7.52 -17.35
CA THR A 56 -9.37 -6.15 -16.85
C THR A 56 -10.80 -6.01 -16.34
N PRO A 57 -11.11 -5.32 -15.22
CA PRO A 57 -12.49 -5.15 -14.81
C PRO A 57 -13.21 -4.31 -15.89
N SER A 58 -13.83 -4.98 -16.86
CA SER A 58 -14.42 -4.38 -18.07
C SER A 58 -15.49 -3.34 -17.72
N GLY A 59 -16.07 -3.42 -16.51
CA GLY A 59 -17.03 -2.47 -16.00
C GLY A 59 -16.46 -1.09 -15.62
N LEU A 60 -15.18 -0.99 -15.25
CA LEU A 60 -14.60 0.30 -14.80
C LEU A 60 -14.39 1.29 -15.95
N GLU A 61 -14.14 0.79 -17.16
CA GLU A 61 -14.05 1.63 -18.36
C GLU A 61 -15.41 2.19 -18.80
N ALA A 62 -16.50 1.59 -18.33
CA ALA A 62 -17.88 1.98 -18.66
C ALA A 62 -18.49 3.02 -17.70
N ILE A 63 -17.77 3.45 -16.66
CA ILE A 63 -18.23 4.52 -15.76
C ILE A 63 -18.40 5.81 -16.58
N PRO A 64 -19.60 6.38 -16.69
CA PRO A 64 -19.81 7.58 -17.50
C PRO A 64 -19.10 8.77 -16.86
N ASP A 65 -18.43 9.58 -17.69
CA ASP A 65 -17.87 10.84 -17.24
C ASP A 65 -19.03 11.80 -16.86
N VAL A 66 -18.90 12.43 -15.69
CA VAL A 66 -19.85 13.46 -15.22
C VAL A 66 -19.55 14.78 -15.91
N GLU A 67 -20.46 15.76 -15.85
CA GLU A 67 -20.17 17.10 -16.35
C GLU A 67 -18.91 17.70 -15.66
N PRO A 68 -18.03 18.38 -16.41
CA PRO A 68 -16.88 19.06 -15.83
C PRO A 68 -17.29 20.06 -14.75
N THR A 69 -16.61 19.99 -13.61
CA THR A 69 -16.75 20.92 -12.49
C THR A 69 -15.45 21.73 -12.30
N LEU A 70 -15.50 22.78 -11.47
CA LEU A 70 -14.31 23.51 -11.04
C LEU A 70 -13.23 22.57 -10.45
N GLY A 71 -13.64 21.56 -9.68
CA GLY A 71 -12.72 20.57 -9.12
C GLY A 71 -12.00 19.79 -10.22
N SER A 72 -12.75 19.23 -11.17
CA SER A 72 -12.16 18.49 -12.30
C SER A 72 -11.19 19.33 -13.14
N GLU A 73 -11.50 20.61 -13.37
CA GLU A 73 -10.62 21.53 -14.10
C GLU A 73 -9.32 21.84 -13.34
N LEU A 74 -9.39 21.99 -12.00
CA LEU A 74 -8.21 22.19 -11.16
C LEU A 74 -7.30 20.96 -11.15
N LEU A 75 -7.89 19.77 -11.06
CA LEU A 75 -7.15 18.50 -11.12
C LEU A 75 -6.50 18.32 -12.50
N ASP A 76 -7.20 18.67 -13.59
CA ASP A 76 -6.65 18.65 -14.95
C ASP A 76 -5.46 19.61 -15.11
N GLU A 77 -5.58 20.83 -14.55
CA GLU A 77 -4.47 21.78 -14.54
C GLU A 77 -3.29 21.20 -13.75
N LEU A 78 -3.50 20.67 -12.54
CA LEU A 78 -2.47 20.08 -11.71
C LEU A 78 -1.76 18.92 -12.41
N ARG A 79 -2.54 17.99 -12.96
CA ARG A 79 -2.08 16.86 -13.76
C ARG A 79 -1.17 17.31 -14.89
N GLY A 80 -1.61 18.34 -15.64
CA GLY A 80 -0.86 18.96 -16.71
C GLY A 80 0.44 19.62 -16.23
N ARG A 81 0.43 20.31 -15.09
CA ARG A 81 1.63 20.94 -14.50
C ARG A 81 2.65 19.90 -14.07
N ILE A 82 2.23 18.82 -13.42
CA ILE A 82 3.13 17.73 -12.99
C ILE A 82 3.80 17.08 -14.21
N ALA A 83 3.01 16.77 -15.25
CA ALA A 83 3.50 16.15 -16.49
C ALA A 83 4.54 16.99 -17.23
N GLN A 84 4.57 18.31 -17.03
CA GLN A 84 5.60 19.16 -17.63
C GLN A 84 7.00 18.90 -17.06
N PHE A 85 7.11 18.44 -15.81
CA PHE A 85 8.38 18.33 -15.09
C PHE A 85 8.81 16.88 -14.82
N VAL A 86 7.86 15.95 -14.80
CA VAL A 86 8.05 14.54 -14.43
C VAL A 86 7.49 13.65 -15.54
N ILE A 87 8.15 12.52 -15.79
CA ILE A 87 7.63 11.46 -16.66
C ILE A 87 7.21 10.32 -15.74
N PRO A 88 5.90 10.15 -15.47
CA PRO A 88 5.40 9.04 -14.68
C PRO A 88 5.53 7.73 -15.47
N PRO A 89 5.54 6.56 -14.79
CA PRO A 89 5.66 5.27 -15.46
C PRO A 89 4.45 4.92 -16.34
N SER A 90 3.27 5.43 -16.00
CA SER A 90 2.02 5.27 -16.75
C SER A 90 1.10 6.49 -16.56
N PRO A 91 0.03 6.63 -17.38
CA PRO A 91 -1.03 7.61 -17.13
C PRO A 91 -1.68 7.44 -15.75
N GLU A 92 -1.95 6.21 -15.34
CA GLU A 92 -2.56 5.90 -14.04
C GLU A 92 -1.70 6.41 -12.87
N ALA A 93 -0.38 6.28 -12.98
CA ALA A 93 0.53 6.82 -11.98
C ALA A 93 0.50 8.36 -11.93
N LEU A 94 0.27 9.03 -13.05
CA LEU A 94 0.08 10.49 -13.07
C LEU A 94 -1.22 10.88 -12.37
N ASP A 95 -2.29 10.14 -12.65
CA ASP A 95 -3.61 10.36 -12.07
C ASP A 95 -3.55 10.16 -10.56
N ALA A 96 -2.92 9.07 -10.10
CA ALA A 96 -2.72 8.77 -8.70
C ALA A 96 -1.88 9.83 -7.96
N ILE A 97 -0.80 10.34 -8.57
CA ILE A 97 -0.02 11.45 -7.99
C ILE A 97 -0.89 12.70 -7.86
N THR A 98 -1.68 13.01 -8.89
CA THR A 98 -2.54 14.20 -8.91
C THR A 98 -3.58 14.14 -7.80
N LEU A 99 -4.28 13.01 -7.68
CA LEU A 99 -5.27 12.76 -6.63
C LEU A 99 -4.62 12.76 -5.24
N TRP A 100 -3.44 12.15 -5.09
CA TRP A 100 -2.72 12.13 -3.83
C TRP A 100 -2.35 13.55 -3.36
N VAL A 101 -1.90 14.42 -4.27
CA VAL A 101 -1.62 15.84 -3.95
C VAL A 101 -2.86 16.52 -3.40
N VAL A 102 -4.00 16.37 -4.08
CA VAL A 102 -5.26 17.01 -3.64
C VAL A 102 -5.73 16.41 -2.31
N ALA A 103 -5.58 15.10 -2.11
CA ALA A 103 -5.90 14.43 -0.84
C ALA A 103 -5.12 15.02 0.34
N THR A 104 -3.91 15.55 0.15
CA THR A 104 -3.19 16.23 1.25
C THR A 104 -3.92 17.46 1.78
N HIS A 105 -4.69 18.17 0.95
CA HIS A 105 -5.47 19.35 1.34
C HIS A 105 -6.73 19.03 2.13
N LEU A 106 -7.18 17.77 2.07
CA LEU A 106 -8.32 17.23 2.80
C LEU A 106 -7.89 16.27 3.92
N GLN A 107 -6.60 16.23 4.27
CA GLN A 107 -6.05 15.26 5.21
C GLN A 107 -6.79 15.18 6.55
N ALA A 108 -7.36 16.28 7.02
CA ALA A 108 -8.15 16.33 8.26
C ALA A 108 -9.41 15.43 8.21
N ALA A 109 -9.97 15.17 7.03
CA ALA A 109 -11.14 14.31 6.83
C ALA A 109 -10.80 12.80 6.85
N TRP A 110 -9.54 12.42 6.64
CA TRP A 110 -9.20 11.02 6.43
C TRP A 110 -9.01 10.23 7.71
N GLN A 111 -9.52 8.99 7.71
CA GLN A 111 -9.19 8.00 8.72
C GLN A 111 -7.79 7.39 8.48
N HIS A 112 -7.40 7.27 7.22
CA HIS A 112 -6.10 6.75 6.78
C HIS A 112 -5.31 7.81 6.00
N ALA A 113 -4.02 7.96 6.32
CA ALA A 113 -3.11 8.85 5.62
C ALA A 113 -2.27 8.04 4.62
N PRO A 114 -2.64 8.03 3.33
CA PRO A 114 -1.95 7.18 2.37
C PRO A 114 -0.53 7.68 2.12
N ARG A 115 0.41 6.74 2.09
CA ARG A 115 1.79 7.02 1.73
C ARG A 115 1.92 7.07 0.21
N LEU A 116 2.85 7.86 -0.29
CA LEU A 116 3.25 7.84 -1.69
C LEU A 116 4.68 7.30 -1.78
N ALA A 117 4.83 6.05 -2.19
CA ALA A 117 6.13 5.42 -2.35
C ALA A 117 6.70 5.75 -3.73
N VAL A 118 7.63 6.70 -3.80
CA VAL A 118 8.29 7.10 -5.05
C VAL A 118 9.59 6.31 -5.19
N VAL A 119 9.49 5.10 -5.71
CA VAL A 119 10.61 4.14 -5.78
C VAL A 119 11.18 4.04 -7.18
N GLY A 120 12.37 3.46 -7.32
CA GLY A 120 12.92 3.15 -8.64
C GLY A 120 14.27 2.45 -8.55
N PRO A 121 14.65 1.67 -9.58
CA PRO A 121 15.76 0.72 -9.51
C PRO A 121 17.13 1.39 -9.43
N ALA A 122 17.22 2.67 -9.80
CA ALA A 122 18.48 3.39 -9.86
C ALA A 122 18.36 4.87 -9.51
N LYS A 123 19.54 5.50 -9.35
CA LYS A 123 19.67 6.96 -9.34
C LYS A 123 19.25 7.56 -10.68
N ARG A 124 18.80 8.82 -10.64
CA ARG A 124 18.40 9.65 -11.80
C ARG A 124 17.15 9.15 -12.54
N CYS A 125 16.20 8.52 -11.84
CA CYS A 125 14.88 8.18 -12.37
C CYS A 125 13.83 9.29 -12.18
N GLY A 126 14.24 10.51 -11.78
CA GLY A 126 13.31 11.62 -11.59
C GLY A 126 12.59 11.67 -10.23
N LYS A 127 12.92 10.80 -9.27
CA LYS A 127 12.29 10.77 -7.93
C LYS A 127 12.38 12.11 -7.18
N SER A 128 13.59 12.65 -6.98
CA SER A 128 13.76 13.95 -6.33
C SER A 128 13.08 15.09 -7.11
N ARG A 129 12.98 14.98 -8.44
CA ARG A 129 12.22 15.96 -9.23
C ARG A 129 10.71 15.86 -8.97
N LEU A 130 10.17 14.66 -8.76
CA LEU A 130 8.79 14.53 -8.32
C LEU A 130 8.61 15.16 -6.95
N LEU A 131 9.50 14.88 -5.98
CA LEU A 131 9.45 15.54 -4.67
C LEU A 131 9.59 17.08 -4.75
N ASP A 132 10.43 17.62 -5.66
CA ASP A 132 10.52 19.06 -5.90
C ASP A 132 9.14 19.64 -6.27
N VAL A 133 8.39 18.97 -7.15
CA VAL A 133 7.06 19.43 -7.59
C VAL A 133 6.02 19.26 -6.49
N LEU A 134 6.06 18.13 -5.77
CA LEU A 134 5.17 17.87 -4.64
C LEU A 134 5.34 18.92 -3.54
N THR A 135 6.59 19.30 -3.23
CA THR A 135 6.91 20.35 -2.26
C THR A 135 6.15 21.65 -2.54
N GLU A 136 5.88 21.97 -3.79
CA GLU A 136 5.21 23.22 -4.16
C GLU A 136 3.69 23.09 -4.34
N THR A 137 3.13 21.88 -4.24
CA THR A 137 1.72 21.60 -4.59
C THR A 137 0.89 20.94 -3.48
N VAL A 138 1.53 20.30 -2.51
CA VAL A 138 0.85 19.66 -1.36
C VAL A 138 0.49 20.67 -0.27
N HIS A 139 -0.39 20.26 0.64
CA HIS A 139 -0.70 20.99 1.87
C HIS A 139 0.48 21.00 2.85
N GLU A 140 0.84 22.19 3.36
CA GLU A 140 1.86 22.42 4.40
C GLU A 140 3.09 21.49 4.27
N PRO A 141 3.89 21.67 3.21
CA PRO A 141 4.98 20.75 2.87
C PRO A 141 6.10 20.80 3.92
N MET A 142 6.48 19.64 4.45
CA MET A 142 7.64 19.49 5.32
C MET A 142 8.67 18.56 4.64
N LEU A 143 9.62 19.17 3.92
CA LEU A 143 10.74 18.44 3.32
C LEU A 143 11.75 18.03 4.40
N THR A 144 11.90 16.72 4.61
CA THR A 144 12.84 16.15 5.57
C THR A 144 14.07 15.63 4.84
N ILE A 145 15.21 16.29 5.07
CA ILE A 145 16.54 15.82 4.66
C ILE A 145 17.35 15.65 5.95
N ASN A 146 17.60 14.42 6.38
CA ASN A 146 18.31 14.13 7.64
C ASN A 146 17.66 14.74 8.92
N THR A 147 16.35 14.97 8.91
CA THR A 147 15.60 15.47 10.07
C THR A 147 15.52 14.41 11.17
N THR A 148 15.73 14.80 12.43
CA THR A 148 15.65 13.86 13.56
C THR A 148 14.20 13.43 13.82
N PRO A 149 13.93 12.19 14.27
CA PRO A 149 12.57 11.77 14.64
C PRO A 149 11.90 12.72 15.64
N ALA A 150 12.67 13.24 16.61
CA ALA A 150 12.20 14.20 17.60
C ALA A 150 11.70 15.52 17.00
N ALA A 151 12.32 16.00 15.93
CA ALA A 151 11.85 17.19 15.22
C ALA A 151 10.54 16.86 14.48
N ILE A 152 10.45 15.71 13.82
CA ILE A 152 9.22 15.30 13.11
C ILE A 152 8.05 15.14 14.08
N PHE A 153 8.24 14.47 15.22
CA PHE A 153 7.18 14.32 16.23
C PHE A 153 6.62 15.64 16.75
N ARG A 154 7.44 16.69 16.80
CA ARG A 154 7.03 18.03 17.27
C ARG A 154 6.38 18.88 16.18
N SER A 155 6.56 18.52 14.92
CA SER A 155 5.99 19.22 13.77
C SER A 155 4.61 18.69 13.38
N ILE A 156 4.26 17.45 13.78
CA ILE A 156 2.96 16.87 13.50
C ILE A 156 1.94 17.37 14.54
N THR A 157 0.89 18.03 14.07
CA THR A 157 -0.26 18.46 14.90
C THR A 157 -1.47 17.55 14.65
N GLU A 158 -2.45 17.55 15.55
CA GLU A 158 -3.66 16.72 15.42
C GLU A 158 -4.66 17.28 14.40
N GLU A 159 -4.82 18.60 14.38
CA GLU A 159 -5.84 19.28 13.57
C GLU A 159 -5.38 19.49 12.13
N GLU A 160 -4.16 20.02 11.93
CA GLU A 160 -3.59 20.32 10.63
C GLU A 160 -2.17 19.74 10.53
N PRO A 161 -2.06 18.43 10.27
CA PRO A 161 -0.74 17.81 10.12
C PRO A 161 -0.07 18.26 8.82
N PRO A 162 1.26 18.45 8.79
CA PRO A 162 1.98 18.75 7.57
C PRO A 162 2.03 17.54 6.63
N THR A 163 2.32 17.78 5.35
CA THR A 163 2.67 16.69 4.42
C THR A 163 4.17 16.41 4.49
N LEU A 164 4.55 15.21 4.93
CA LEU A 164 5.96 14.84 5.05
C LEU A 164 6.53 14.46 3.68
N LEU A 165 7.69 15.02 3.32
CA LEU A 165 8.38 14.69 2.08
C LEU A 165 9.78 14.16 2.44
N VAL A 166 9.98 12.85 2.31
CA VAL A 166 11.21 12.15 2.71
C VAL A 166 12.01 11.81 1.46
N ASP A 167 13.12 12.51 1.21
CA ASP A 167 14.07 12.14 0.16
C ASP A 167 15.17 11.22 0.68
N GLU A 168 15.85 10.52 -0.23
CA GLU A 168 16.95 9.58 0.07
C GLU A 168 16.61 8.53 1.13
N ALA A 169 15.39 7.98 1.08
CA ALA A 169 14.90 7.01 2.06
C ALA A 169 15.75 5.73 2.13
N ASP A 170 16.55 5.41 1.11
CA ASP A 170 17.53 4.31 1.16
C ASP A 170 18.65 4.54 2.18
N THR A 171 18.93 5.78 2.56
CA THR A 171 19.87 6.13 3.64
C THR A 171 19.26 5.88 5.03
N ILE A 172 17.93 5.86 5.12
CA ILE A 172 17.17 5.65 6.37
C ILE A 172 16.83 4.17 6.53
N PHE A 173 16.28 3.54 5.49
CA PHE A 173 15.74 2.17 5.53
C PHE A 173 16.66 1.13 4.91
N GLY A 174 17.86 1.51 4.46
CA GLY A 174 18.81 0.57 3.88
C GLY A 174 19.24 -0.55 4.85
N PRO A 175 19.62 -1.74 4.36
CA PRO A 175 19.87 -2.93 5.19
C PRO A 175 20.91 -2.76 6.30
N LYS A 176 21.82 -1.78 6.15
CA LYS A 176 22.89 -1.49 7.12
C LYS A 176 22.49 -0.49 8.21
N VAL A 177 21.38 0.21 8.04
CA VAL A 177 20.96 1.34 8.90
C VAL A 177 19.52 1.18 9.42
N ALA A 178 18.76 0.22 8.89
CA ALA A 178 17.37 -0.04 9.25
C ALA A 178 17.15 -0.21 10.77
N GLU A 179 18.02 -0.97 11.47
CA GLU A 179 17.93 -1.15 12.93
C GLU A 179 18.10 0.17 13.71
N LYS A 180 18.86 1.14 13.16
CA LYS A 180 19.08 2.43 13.81
C LYS A 180 17.94 3.41 13.58
N ASN A 181 17.10 3.17 12.58
CA ASN A 181 16.02 4.05 12.16
C ASN A 181 14.63 3.42 12.34
N GLU A 182 14.53 2.41 13.23
CA GLU A 182 13.24 1.80 13.59
C GLU A 182 12.23 2.82 14.09
N GLU A 183 12.68 3.90 14.76
CA GLU A 183 11.80 4.96 15.25
C GLU A 183 11.10 5.70 14.11
N THR A 184 11.83 6.03 13.03
CA THR A 184 11.28 6.69 11.85
C THR A 184 10.30 5.75 11.13
N ARG A 185 10.65 4.47 11.00
CA ARG A 185 9.75 3.45 10.42
C ARG A 185 8.47 3.31 11.25
N GLY A 186 8.61 3.25 12.57
CA GLY A 186 7.50 3.18 13.52
C GLY A 186 6.59 4.40 13.43
N LEU A 187 7.17 5.60 13.31
CA LEU A 187 6.43 6.84 13.10
C LEU A 187 5.61 6.80 11.79
N LEU A 188 6.22 6.44 10.66
CA LEU A 188 5.54 6.40 9.36
C LEU A 188 4.42 5.33 9.33
N ASN A 189 4.66 4.18 9.98
CA ASN A 189 3.66 3.12 10.07
C ASN A 189 2.49 3.53 11.00
N ALA A 190 2.79 4.10 12.17
CA ALA A 190 1.77 4.55 13.11
C ALA A 190 0.92 5.68 12.53
N GLY A 191 1.57 6.62 11.85
CA GLY A 191 0.92 7.79 11.27
C GLY A 191 0.00 7.51 10.10
N HIS A 192 -0.08 6.27 9.63
CA HIS A 192 -1.01 5.90 8.56
C HIS A 192 -2.46 5.84 9.06
N GLN A 193 -2.69 5.53 10.33
CA GLN A 193 -4.04 5.47 10.89
C GLN A 193 -4.24 6.60 11.89
N ARG A 194 -5.38 7.30 11.82
CA ARG A 194 -5.73 8.37 12.76
C ARG A 194 -5.88 7.84 14.19
N GLY A 195 -5.63 8.70 15.17
CA GLY A 195 -5.73 8.37 16.60
C GLY A 195 -4.58 7.51 17.15
N ARG A 196 -3.53 7.30 16.37
CA ARG A 196 -2.29 6.63 16.83
C ARG A 196 -1.30 7.65 17.37
N TYR A 197 -0.80 7.37 18.57
CA TYR A 197 0.14 8.23 19.29
C TYR A 197 1.41 7.48 19.63
N VAL A 198 2.53 8.20 19.64
CA VAL A 198 3.79 7.72 20.18
C VAL A 198 4.06 8.47 21.48
N THR A 199 4.31 7.73 22.55
CA THR A 199 4.70 8.32 23.84
C THR A 199 6.21 8.37 23.95
N ARG A 200 6.78 9.56 24.15
CA ARG A 200 8.21 9.77 24.37
C ARG A 200 8.45 10.49 25.67
N VAL A 201 9.50 10.09 26.37
CA VAL A 201 9.99 10.81 27.54
C VAL A 201 10.75 12.04 27.06
N VAL A 202 10.39 13.21 27.60
CA VAL A 202 10.96 14.50 27.19
C VAL A 202 11.47 15.26 28.41
N GLY A 203 12.54 16.04 28.22
CA GLY A 203 13.08 16.91 29.25
C GLY A 203 13.90 16.18 30.30
N ASN A 204 14.49 16.97 31.21
CA ASN A 204 15.30 16.44 32.32
C ASN A 204 14.45 15.81 33.43
N ASP A 205 13.17 16.15 33.47
CA ASP A 205 12.22 15.65 34.47
C ASP A 205 11.59 14.30 34.08
N HIS A 206 12.01 13.73 32.94
CA HIS A 206 11.58 12.43 32.43
C HIS A 206 10.05 12.26 32.33
N THR A 207 9.34 13.32 31.91
CA THR A 207 7.88 13.28 31.75
C THR A 207 7.49 12.60 30.44
N PRO A 208 6.56 11.62 30.46
CA PRO A 208 6.00 11.05 29.24
C PRO A 208 5.09 12.05 28.52
N HIS A 209 5.38 12.35 27.25
CA HIS A 209 4.54 13.16 26.38
C HIS A 209 4.02 12.32 25.21
N LYS A 210 2.74 12.50 24.87
CA LYS A 210 2.13 11.92 23.67
C LYS A 210 2.37 12.84 22.48
N PHE A 211 2.82 12.28 21.38
CA PHE A 211 3.00 12.97 20.11
C PHE A 211 2.05 12.38 19.08
N ALA A 212 1.36 13.26 18.35
CA ALA A 212 0.58 12.88 17.19
C ALA A 212 1.51 12.30 16.12
N THR A 213 1.00 11.33 15.36
CA THR A 213 1.76 10.70 14.27
C THR A 213 1.08 10.78 12.92
N PHE A 214 -0.22 11.09 12.92
CA PHE A 214 -1.03 11.10 11.71
C PHE A 214 -0.59 12.20 10.75
N ALA A 215 -0.11 11.80 9.58
CA ALA A 215 0.31 12.67 8.49
C ALA A 215 0.51 11.81 7.25
N MET A 216 0.16 12.32 6.07
CA MET A 216 0.48 11.77 4.76
C MET A 216 1.98 11.99 4.51
N ALA A 217 2.60 11.07 3.79
CA ALA A 217 4.00 11.22 3.43
C ALA A 217 4.31 10.70 2.04
N ALA A 218 5.09 11.46 1.27
CA ALA A 218 5.77 10.96 0.10
C ALA A 218 7.20 10.55 0.46
N ILE A 219 7.60 9.35 0.08
CA ILE A 219 8.87 8.73 0.47
C ILE A 219 9.59 8.30 -0.81
N ALA A 220 10.72 8.93 -1.10
CA ALA A 220 11.53 8.63 -2.28
C ALA A 220 12.75 7.77 -1.92
N GLY A 221 12.91 6.64 -2.61
CA GLY A 221 13.97 5.67 -2.32
C GLY A 221 14.52 4.94 -3.55
N ILE A 222 15.69 4.32 -3.40
CA ILE A 222 16.23 3.38 -4.39
C ILE A 222 15.80 1.96 -3.99
N GLY A 223 15.20 1.23 -4.94
CA GLY A 223 14.57 -0.06 -4.66
C GLY A 223 13.30 0.10 -3.83
N ASP A 224 12.79 -1.02 -3.32
CA ASP A 224 11.59 -1.04 -2.50
C ASP A 224 11.85 -0.49 -1.10
N LEU A 225 10.83 0.15 -0.53
CA LEU A 225 10.80 0.52 0.88
C LEU A 225 10.45 -0.71 1.72
N PRO A 226 10.58 -0.66 3.06
CA PRO A 226 10.14 -1.78 3.90
C PRO A 226 8.68 -2.16 3.62
N ASP A 227 8.37 -3.46 3.58
CA ASP A 227 7.04 -3.98 3.21
C ASP A 227 5.90 -3.33 4.01
N THR A 228 6.13 -3.05 5.30
CA THR A 228 5.13 -2.36 6.14
C THR A 228 4.78 -0.95 5.64
N VAL A 229 5.71 -0.27 4.98
CA VAL A 229 5.46 1.03 4.36
C VAL A 229 4.83 0.85 2.98
N MET A 230 5.34 -0.10 2.19
CA MET A 230 4.83 -0.40 0.84
C MET A 230 3.34 -0.77 0.85
N ASP A 231 2.93 -1.62 1.78
CA ASP A 231 1.54 -2.08 1.97
C ASP A 231 0.58 -0.95 2.42
N ARG A 232 1.10 0.24 2.76
CA ARG A 232 0.33 1.45 3.10
C ARG A 232 0.49 2.57 2.08
N SER A 233 1.05 2.23 0.91
CA SER A 233 1.48 3.19 -0.10
C SER A 233 0.76 3.02 -1.42
N VAL A 234 0.47 4.17 -2.06
CA VAL A 234 0.34 4.25 -3.51
C VAL A 234 1.76 4.21 -4.09
N VAL A 235 2.09 3.16 -4.83
CA VAL A 235 3.45 2.91 -5.33
C VAL A 235 3.66 3.53 -6.71
N ILE A 236 4.63 4.42 -6.82
CA ILE A 236 5.06 5.04 -8.08
C ILE A 236 6.45 4.51 -8.44
N ARG A 237 6.50 3.46 -9.28
CA ARG A 237 7.74 2.84 -9.77
C ARG A 237 8.38 3.66 -10.89
N MET A 238 9.15 4.68 -10.51
CA MET A 238 9.84 5.59 -11.42
C MET A 238 10.92 4.86 -12.25
N ARG A 239 10.97 5.15 -13.55
CA ARG A 239 11.97 4.64 -14.49
C ARG A 239 12.91 5.73 -15.00
N ARG A 240 14.08 5.33 -15.50
CA ARG A 240 14.95 6.26 -16.23
C ARG A 240 14.25 6.70 -17.50
N ARG A 241 14.46 7.96 -17.87
CA ARG A 241 13.97 8.50 -19.13
C ARG A 241 14.58 7.73 -20.29
N ALA A 242 13.75 7.38 -21.26
CA ALA A 242 14.19 6.83 -22.53
C ALA A 242 14.85 7.90 -23.40
N GLU A 243 15.58 7.47 -24.42
CA GLU A 243 16.10 8.38 -25.43
C GLU A 243 14.93 9.06 -26.17
N GLY A 244 14.97 10.38 -26.30
CA GLY A 244 13.89 11.18 -26.91
C GLY A 244 12.85 11.72 -25.94
N GLU A 245 12.71 11.12 -24.75
CA GLU A 245 11.82 11.66 -23.70
C GLU A 245 12.39 12.95 -23.10
N LYS A 246 11.63 14.04 -23.18
CA LYS A 246 12.02 15.36 -22.68
C LYS A 246 10.95 15.90 -21.75
N VAL A 247 11.41 16.57 -20.71
CA VAL A 247 10.56 17.39 -19.83
C VAL A 247 11.08 18.82 -19.81
N LYS A 248 10.22 19.74 -19.38
CA LYS A 248 10.59 21.12 -19.07
C LYS A 248 11.59 21.13 -17.91
N PRO A 249 12.73 21.84 -18.01
CA PRO A 249 13.60 22.05 -16.86
C PRO A 249 12.87 22.84 -15.79
N PHE A 250 12.77 22.32 -14.57
CA PHE A 250 12.22 23.03 -13.41
C PHE A 250 13.15 24.15 -12.96
N ARG A 251 12.61 25.36 -12.83
CA ARG A 251 13.33 26.56 -12.40
C ARG A 251 12.52 27.27 -11.33
N SER A 252 13.06 27.31 -10.12
CA SER A 252 12.39 27.85 -8.93
C SER A 252 11.74 29.21 -9.18
N ARG A 253 12.50 30.19 -9.69
CA ARG A 253 11.98 31.55 -9.94
C ARG A 253 10.85 31.65 -10.97
N ARG A 254 10.80 30.73 -11.94
CA ARG A 254 9.81 30.78 -13.03
C ARG A 254 8.59 29.94 -12.71
N ASP A 255 8.81 28.75 -12.16
CA ASP A 255 7.79 27.71 -12.09
C ASP A 255 7.11 27.65 -10.72
N ILE A 256 7.81 27.96 -9.61
CA ILE A 256 7.22 27.90 -8.25
C ILE A 256 6.02 28.83 -8.09
N PRO A 257 6.05 30.11 -8.51
CA PRO A 257 4.90 31.00 -8.28
C PRO A 257 3.60 30.48 -8.90
N ALA A 258 3.67 29.85 -10.07
CA ALA A 258 2.50 29.26 -10.72
C ALA A 258 2.01 27.98 -10.03
N LEU A 259 2.91 27.21 -9.41
CA LEU A 259 2.55 26.03 -8.63
C LEU A 259 1.93 26.41 -7.28
N HIS A 260 2.43 27.46 -6.63
CA HIS A 260 1.84 28.02 -5.41
C HIS A 260 0.44 28.57 -5.67
N ASP A 261 0.26 29.36 -6.73
CA ASP A 261 -1.07 29.84 -7.13
C ASP A 261 -2.07 28.68 -7.30
N LEU A 262 -1.65 27.62 -8.00
CA LEU A 262 -2.49 26.44 -8.18
C LEU A 262 -2.76 25.70 -6.86
N ARG A 263 -1.74 25.53 -6.01
CA ARG A 263 -1.88 24.95 -4.66
C ARG A 263 -2.92 25.71 -3.84
N ASP A 264 -2.83 27.03 -3.84
CA ASP A 264 -3.71 27.89 -3.03
C ASP A 264 -5.15 27.84 -3.57
N ARG A 265 -5.34 27.77 -4.89
CA ARG A 265 -6.65 27.52 -5.53
C ARG A 265 -7.23 26.15 -5.18
N ILE A 266 -6.40 25.10 -5.21
CA ILE A 266 -6.80 23.74 -4.79
C ILE A 266 -7.20 23.73 -3.32
N HIS A 267 -6.41 24.37 -2.45
CA HIS A 267 -6.71 24.48 -1.04
C HIS A 267 -8.05 25.19 -0.81
N ALA A 268 -8.28 26.33 -1.48
CA ALA A 268 -9.52 27.09 -1.37
C ALA A 268 -10.75 26.32 -1.86
N TRP A 269 -10.60 25.49 -2.90
CA TRP A 269 -11.66 24.61 -3.40
C TRP A 269 -11.92 23.42 -2.46
N ALA A 270 -10.86 22.80 -1.95
CA ALA A 270 -10.95 21.60 -1.12
C ALA A 270 -11.45 21.89 0.30
N ARG A 271 -11.00 22.98 0.93
CA ARG A 271 -11.27 23.26 2.35
C ARG A 271 -12.75 23.21 2.74
N PRO A 272 -13.70 23.77 1.97
CA PRO A 272 -15.13 23.69 2.29
C PRO A 272 -15.72 22.28 2.20
N LEU A 273 -15.05 21.35 1.52
CA LEU A 273 -15.52 19.97 1.29
C LEU A 273 -15.08 19.01 2.40
N LEU A 274 -14.42 19.48 3.46
CA LEU A 274 -13.88 18.61 4.52
C LEU A 274 -14.93 17.73 5.19
N GLU A 275 -16.10 18.27 5.52
CA GLU A 275 -17.18 17.52 6.17
C GLU A 275 -17.78 16.50 5.19
N GLU A 276 -18.08 16.93 3.96
CA GLU A 276 -18.58 16.03 2.92
C GLU A 276 -17.60 14.90 2.62
N ALA A 277 -16.30 15.20 2.55
CA ALA A 277 -15.24 14.22 2.33
C ALA A 277 -15.12 13.20 3.48
N ALA A 278 -15.39 13.61 4.71
CA ALA A 278 -15.35 12.75 5.89
C ALA A 278 -16.50 11.73 5.92
N ASP A 279 -17.65 12.08 5.34
CA ASP A 279 -18.87 11.26 5.35
C ASP A 279 -19.00 10.32 4.13
N LEU A 280 -18.13 10.45 3.12
CA LEU A 280 -18.19 9.65 1.91
C LEU A 280 -17.61 8.24 2.12
N GLU A 281 -18.38 7.23 1.68
CA GLU A 281 -17.99 5.82 1.66
C GLU A 281 -18.11 5.26 0.23
N PRO A 282 -17.13 5.52 -0.66
CA PRO A 282 -17.24 5.11 -2.06
C PRO A 282 -17.07 3.60 -2.24
N GLU A 283 -17.69 3.05 -3.28
CA GLU A 283 -17.40 1.67 -3.71
C GLU A 283 -15.96 1.56 -4.23
N MET A 284 -15.20 0.66 -3.60
CA MET A 284 -13.79 0.43 -3.90
C MET A 284 -13.59 -0.77 -4.83
N PRO A 285 -12.68 -0.67 -5.83
CA PRO A 285 -12.39 -1.78 -6.75
C PRO A 285 -11.40 -2.81 -6.19
N VAL A 286 -10.94 -2.61 -4.95
CA VAL A 286 -9.96 -3.42 -4.23
C VAL A 286 -10.42 -3.58 -2.78
N GLU A 287 -9.84 -4.52 -2.05
CA GLU A 287 -10.21 -4.84 -0.67
C GLU A 287 -9.08 -4.55 0.34
N ASP A 288 -9.40 -4.70 1.62
CA ASP A 288 -8.47 -4.59 2.75
C ASP A 288 -7.62 -3.30 2.72
N ARG A 289 -6.32 -3.41 2.97
CA ARG A 289 -5.41 -2.28 3.14
C ARG A 289 -5.20 -1.49 1.85
N ALA A 290 -5.39 -2.12 0.70
CA ALA A 290 -5.37 -1.43 -0.58
C ALA A 290 -6.58 -0.47 -0.66
N ALA A 291 -7.75 -0.88 -0.19
CA ALA A 291 -8.93 -0.01 -0.10
C ALA A 291 -8.67 1.17 0.86
N ASP A 292 -8.19 0.89 2.08
CA ASP A 292 -7.84 1.94 3.07
C ASP A 292 -6.85 2.99 2.52
N THR A 293 -5.93 2.55 1.65
CA THR A 293 -4.90 3.42 1.06
C THR A 293 -5.44 4.24 -0.12
N TRP A 294 -6.33 3.68 -0.93
CA TRP A 294 -6.84 4.34 -2.13
C TRP A 294 -8.13 5.14 -1.91
N GLU A 295 -8.87 4.85 -0.84
CA GLU A 295 -10.15 5.50 -0.53
C GLU A 295 -10.05 7.04 -0.53
N PRO A 296 -9.08 7.69 0.14
CA PRO A 296 -8.95 9.15 0.08
C PRO A 296 -8.77 9.71 -1.34
N LEU A 297 -8.12 8.96 -2.24
CA LEU A 297 -7.92 9.37 -3.63
C LEU A 297 -9.22 9.19 -4.45
N VAL A 298 -10.00 8.14 -4.17
CA VAL A 298 -11.29 7.92 -4.82
C VAL A 298 -12.32 8.96 -4.35
N ILE A 299 -12.35 9.28 -3.05
CA ILE A 299 -13.21 10.35 -2.50
C ILE A 299 -12.89 11.69 -3.18
N VAL A 300 -11.61 12.06 -3.28
CA VAL A 300 -11.20 13.28 -3.99
C VAL A 300 -11.70 13.30 -5.43
N ALA A 301 -11.62 12.16 -6.12
CA ALA A 301 -12.05 12.05 -7.51
C ALA A 301 -13.57 12.20 -7.65
N ASP A 302 -14.34 11.60 -6.74
CA ASP A 302 -15.79 11.69 -6.69
C ASP A 302 -16.25 13.12 -6.41
N LEU A 303 -15.62 13.83 -5.46
CA LEU A 303 -15.85 15.25 -5.18
C LEU A 303 -15.47 16.16 -6.36
N ALA A 304 -14.41 15.82 -7.10
CA ALA A 304 -13.99 16.59 -8.26
C ALA A 304 -14.93 16.41 -9.45
N GLY A 305 -15.56 15.24 -9.61
CA GLY A 305 -16.42 14.94 -10.75
C GLY A 305 -15.66 14.93 -12.09
N GLY A 306 -16.37 15.20 -13.18
CA GLY A 306 -15.82 15.05 -14.53
C GLY A 306 -15.44 13.58 -14.82
N HIS A 307 -14.24 13.38 -15.38
CA HIS A 307 -13.70 12.05 -15.69
C HIS A 307 -12.87 11.44 -14.55
N TRP A 308 -12.62 12.19 -13.47
CA TRP A 308 -11.78 11.76 -12.35
C TRP A 308 -12.31 10.51 -11.61
N PRO A 309 -13.62 10.37 -11.33
CA PRO A 309 -14.17 9.16 -10.67
C PRO A 309 -13.77 7.86 -11.37
N ARG A 310 -13.81 7.86 -12.71
CA ARG A 310 -13.41 6.74 -13.54
C ARG A 310 -11.90 6.53 -13.51
N LEU A 311 -11.10 7.59 -13.72
CA LEU A 311 -9.64 7.49 -13.72
C LEU A 311 -9.09 6.99 -12.38
N ALA A 312 -9.65 7.44 -11.25
CA ALA A 312 -9.22 7.03 -9.92
C ALA A 312 -9.41 5.53 -9.70
N ARG A 313 -10.60 4.99 -10.02
CA ARG A 313 -10.89 3.56 -9.88
C ARG A 313 -10.06 2.71 -10.85
N LEU A 314 -9.84 3.20 -12.08
CA LEU A 314 -8.99 2.54 -13.06
C LEU A 314 -7.53 2.49 -12.58
N ALA A 315 -7.01 3.62 -12.08
CA ALA A 315 -5.66 3.71 -11.54
C ALA A 315 -5.49 2.80 -10.31
N CYS A 316 -6.46 2.82 -9.39
CA CYS A 316 -6.50 1.96 -8.21
C CYS A 316 -6.41 0.48 -8.60
N ALA A 317 -7.33 0.00 -9.43
CA ALA A 317 -7.38 -1.41 -9.83
C ALA A 317 -6.10 -1.84 -10.56
N ARG A 318 -5.65 -1.06 -11.56
CA ARG A 318 -4.49 -1.42 -12.38
C ARG A 318 -3.18 -1.36 -11.61
N MET A 319 -2.98 -0.34 -10.77
CA MET A 319 -1.74 -0.18 -10.02
C MET A 319 -1.63 -1.20 -8.89
N VAL A 320 -2.73 -1.52 -8.19
CA VAL A 320 -2.72 -2.58 -7.17
C VAL A 320 -2.46 -3.94 -7.83
N ALA A 321 -3.14 -4.26 -8.94
CA ALA A 321 -2.89 -5.49 -9.67
C ALA A 321 -1.43 -5.60 -10.18
N ALA A 322 -0.85 -4.50 -10.63
CA ALA A 322 0.55 -4.46 -11.06
C ALA A 322 1.53 -4.70 -9.89
N GLU A 323 1.24 -4.19 -8.69
CA GLU A 323 2.07 -4.45 -7.51
C GLU A 323 1.97 -5.92 -7.06
N VAL A 324 0.77 -6.50 -7.07
CA VAL A 324 0.58 -7.94 -6.79
C VAL A 324 1.40 -8.78 -7.78
N ALA A 325 1.31 -8.49 -9.07
CA ALA A 325 2.11 -9.18 -10.09
C ALA A 325 3.63 -8.97 -9.91
N ALA A 326 4.06 -7.77 -9.49
CA ALA A 326 5.48 -7.49 -9.24
C ALA A 326 6.03 -8.24 -8.01
N GLU A 327 5.22 -8.41 -6.97
CA GLU A 327 5.53 -9.26 -5.81
C GLU A 327 5.59 -10.75 -6.19
N GLU A 328 4.78 -11.18 -7.15
CA GLU A 328 4.90 -12.50 -7.75
C GLU A 328 6.23 -12.64 -8.49
N ASP A 329 6.64 -11.65 -9.30
CA ASP A 329 7.89 -11.67 -10.08
C ASP A 329 9.18 -11.55 -9.23
N HIS A 330 9.09 -11.00 -8.02
CA HIS A 330 10.18 -10.97 -7.03
C HIS A 330 9.79 -11.82 -5.81
N PRO A 331 9.92 -13.17 -5.89
CA PRO A 331 9.24 -14.09 -4.99
C PRO A 331 9.37 -13.69 -3.53
N SER A 332 8.28 -13.16 -2.99
CA SER A 332 8.02 -13.20 -1.58
C SER A 332 7.95 -14.66 -1.12
N GLY A 333 7.90 -14.88 0.19
CA GLY A 333 7.62 -16.19 0.75
C GLY A 333 6.36 -16.88 0.19
N ALA A 334 5.42 -16.15 -0.42
CA ALA A 334 4.19 -16.71 -0.97
C ALA A 334 4.41 -17.48 -2.29
N ARG A 335 5.22 -16.96 -3.23
CA ARG A 335 5.49 -17.66 -4.50
C ARG A 335 6.25 -18.97 -4.29
N ILE A 336 7.20 -19.00 -3.33
CA ILE A 336 7.85 -20.28 -2.98
C ILE A 336 6.86 -21.31 -2.43
N LEU A 337 5.80 -20.90 -1.72
CA LEU A 337 4.77 -21.81 -1.25
C LEU A 337 3.96 -22.38 -2.43
N ALA A 338 3.59 -21.53 -3.39
CA ALA A 338 2.86 -21.93 -4.60
C ALA A 338 3.68 -22.89 -5.47
N ASP A 339 4.96 -22.59 -5.69
CA ASP A 339 5.83 -23.45 -6.49
C ASP A 339 6.11 -24.78 -5.76
N ILE A 340 6.30 -24.77 -4.43
CA ILE A 340 6.37 -26.00 -3.65
C ILE A 340 5.06 -26.80 -3.74
N ARG A 341 3.88 -26.16 -3.78
CA ARG A 341 2.59 -26.86 -3.99
C ARG A 341 2.56 -27.57 -5.34
N ARG A 342 3.00 -26.91 -6.41
CA ARG A 342 3.12 -27.51 -7.76
C ARG A 342 4.07 -28.70 -7.74
N VAL A 343 5.21 -28.60 -7.06
CA VAL A 343 6.15 -29.72 -6.90
C VAL A 343 5.48 -30.89 -6.17
N PHE A 344 4.81 -30.67 -5.04
CA PHE A 344 4.10 -31.75 -4.33
C PHE A 344 2.99 -32.37 -5.17
N TYR A 345 2.25 -31.57 -5.94
CA TYR A 345 1.24 -32.06 -6.86
C TYR A 345 1.85 -32.94 -7.97
N ALA A 346 2.92 -32.48 -8.62
CA ALA A 346 3.67 -33.23 -9.63
C ALA A 346 4.25 -34.55 -9.07
N GLN A 347 4.62 -34.55 -7.79
CA GLN A 347 5.08 -35.73 -7.04
C GLN A 347 3.92 -36.58 -6.47
N ARG A 348 2.73 -36.52 -7.08
CA ARG A 348 1.54 -37.29 -6.70
C ARG A 348 1.15 -37.14 -5.22
N GLU A 349 1.29 -35.92 -4.71
CA GLU A 349 1.01 -35.56 -3.33
C GLU A 349 1.77 -36.37 -2.27
N ALA A 350 3.03 -36.72 -2.56
CA ALA A 350 3.89 -37.40 -1.60
C ALA A 350 3.85 -36.76 -0.20
N ASP A 351 3.81 -37.61 0.84
CA ASP A 351 3.73 -37.15 2.24
C ASP A 351 4.93 -36.31 2.68
N SER A 352 6.08 -36.53 2.03
CA SER A 352 7.31 -35.77 2.28
C SER A 352 8.26 -35.81 1.08
N LEU A 353 9.05 -34.75 0.93
CA LEU A 353 10.14 -34.64 -0.05
C LEU A 353 11.43 -34.25 0.66
N SER A 354 12.59 -34.72 0.19
CA SER A 354 13.87 -34.23 0.72
C SER A 354 14.07 -32.78 0.31
N THR A 355 14.90 -32.06 1.08
CA THR A 355 15.36 -30.74 0.66
C THR A 355 16.07 -30.81 -0.70
N GLU A 356 16.79 -31.89 -0.98
CA GLU A 356 17.50 -32.08 -2.25
C GLU A 356 16.54 -32.27 -3.42
N GLU A 357 15.57 -33.17 -3.31
CA GLU A 357 14.53 -33.39 -4.35
C GLU A 357 13.70 -32.13 -4.56
N LEU A 358 13.29 -31.46 -3.48
CA LEU A 358 12.49 -30.25 -3.56
C LEU A 358 13.25 -29.13 -4.29
N LEU A 359 14.54 -28.92 -3.96
CA LEU A 359 15.37 -27.94 -4.65
C LEU A 359 15.63 -28.34 -6.12
N HIS A 360 15.79 -29.63 -6.40
CA HIS A 360 15.97 -30.11 -7.76
C HIS A 360 14.76 -29.76 -8.63
N HIS A 361 13.54 -30.06 -8.16
CA HIS A 361 12.33 -29.73 -8.90
C HIS A 361 12.07 -28.24 -9.02
N LEU A 362 12.28 -27.46 -7.95
CA LEU A 362 12.11 -26.01 -8.00
C LEU A 362 13.04 -25.34 -9.03
N ARG A 363 14.27 -25.84 -9.18
CA ARG A 363 15.23 -25.30 -10.16
C ARG A 363 15.04 -25.81 -11.59
N GLN A 364 14.18 -26.80 -11.81
CA GLN A 364 13.88 -27.31 -13.15
C GLN A 364 12.75 -26.54 -13.83
N ASP A 365 11.96 -25.78 -13.06
CA ASP A 365 10.96 -24.90 -13.60
C ASP A 365 11.63 -23.66 -14.21
N ALA A 366 11.61 -23.58 -15.55
CA ALA A 366 12.22 -22.49 -16.31
C ALA A 366 11.43 -21.17 -16.21
N GLU A 367 10.17 -21.23 -15.80
CA GLU A 367 9.33 -20.04 -15.57
C GLU A 367 9.46 -19.51 -14.13
N ALA A 368 10.10 -20.30 -13.25
CA ALA A 368 10.35 -19.91 -11.86
C ALA A 368 11.79 -19.40 -11.66
N PRO A 369 12.01 -18.39 -10.81
CA PRO A 369 13.32 -17.75 -10.65
C PRO A 369 14.31 -18.57 -9.81
N TRP A 370 13.94 -19.78 -9.37
CA TRP A 370 14.74 -20.57 -8.43
C TRP A 370 16.04 -21.10 -9.01
N ALA A 371 16.10 -21.32 -10.33
CA ALA A 371 17.32 -21.75 -11.02
C ALA A 371 18.41 -20.67 -11.01
N GLU A 372 18.00 -19.41 -11.17
CA GLU A 372 18.89 -18.24 -11.27
C GLU A 372 19.02 -17.48 -9.94
N TRP A 373 18.40 -17.99 -8.87
CA TRP A 373 18.40 -17.36 -7.57
C TRP A 373 19.82 -17.19 -7.01
N GLY A 374 20.24 -15.95 -6.78
CA GLY A 374 21.58 -15.65 -6.27
C GLY A 374 22.69 -15.94 -7.30
N ARG A 375 23.87 -16.40 -6.84
CA ARG A 375 25.01 -16.72 -7.73
C ARG A 375 25.08 -18.19 -8.17
N GLY A 376 24.03 -18.99 -7.93
CA GLY A 376 24.07 -20.43 -8.22
C GLY A 376 22.77 -21.21 -7.97
N GLY A 377 21.61 -20.54 -8.02
CA GLY A 377 20.30 -21.14 -7.77
C GLY A 377 19.96 -21.29 -6.28
N LEU A 378 18.68 -21.50 -6.01
CA LEU A 378 18.10 -21.46 -4.67
C LEU A 378 18.77 -22.50 -3.77
N THR A 379 19.40 -22.09 -2.67
CA THR A 379 20.09 -23.01 -1.76
C THR A 379 19.17 -23.51 -0.63
N ALA A 380 19.55 -24.61 0.03
CA ALA A 380 18.81 -25.14 1.19
C ALA A 380 18.70 -24.12 2.34
N ARG A 381 19.73 -23.30 2.53
CA ARG A 381 19.74 -22.24 3.55
C ARG A 381 18.74 -21.14 3.22
N GLU A 382 18.66 -20.75 1.95
CA GLU A 382 17.73 -19.72 1.47
C GLU A 382 16.29 -20.23 1.47
N LEU A 383 16.05 -21.46 1.03
CA LEU A 383 14.75 -22.12 1.13
C LEU A 383 14.27 -22.16 2.59
N GLY A 384 15.14 -22.55 3.52
CA GLY A 384 14.82 -22.54 4.95
C GLY A 384 14.64 -21.13 5.54
N ARG A 385 15.15 -20.08 4.88
CA ARG A 385 14.88 -18.68 5.25
C ARG A 385 13.51 -18.26 4.76
N LEU A 386 13.20 -18.50 3.49
CA LEU A 386 11.90 -18.16 2.88
C LEU A 386 10.72 -18.86 3.57
N LEU A 387 10.91 -20.11 4.02
CA LEU A 387 9.87 -20.89 4.69
C LEU A 387 9.71 -20.59 6.19
N ARG A 388 10.66 -19.86 6.78
CA ARG A 388 10.69 -19.60 8.23
C ARG A 388 9.49 -18.78 8.69
N ASP A 389 9.10 -17.79 7.89
CA ASP A 389 8.08 -16.82 8.25
C ASP A 389 6.67 -17.45 8.25
N PHE A 390 6.52 -18.60 7.57
CA PHE A 390 5.32 -19.46 7.62
C PHE A 390 5.36 -20.52 8.71
N GLY A 391 6.38 -20.50 9.58
CA GLY A 391 6.58 -21.51 10.62
C GLY A 391 7.00 -22.89 10.10
N ILE A 392 7.37 -23.00 8.83
CA ILE A 392 7.74 -24.26 8.18
C ILE A 392 9.24 -24.48 8.33
N LYS A 393 9.62 -25.64 8.88
CA LYS A 393 11.03 -26.01 9.13
C LYS A 393 11.34 -27.38 8.55
N PRO A 394 12.57 -27.59 8.07
CA PRO A 394 12.99 -28.91 7.60
C PRO A 394 13.09 -29.90 8.77
N GLY A 395 12.43 -31.04 8.62
CA GLY A 395 12.45 -32.17 9.54
C GLY A 395 13.30 -33.34 9.02
N ASN A 396 13.41 -34.39 9.83
CA ASN A 396 13.90 -35.67 9.34
C ASN A 396 12.72 -36.39 8.70
N VAL A 397 12.79 -36.64 7.39
CA VAL A 397 11.75 -37.34 6.62
C VAL A 397 12.27 -38.71 6.22
N ARG A 398 11.39 -39.71 6.23
CA ARG A 398 11.72 -41.08 5.87
C ARG A 398 11.35 -41.32 4.42
N MET A 399 12.33 -41.70 3.61
CA MET A 399 12.13 -41.92 2.18
C MET A 399 11.64 -43.33 1.88
N ALA A 400 11.13 -43.51 0.66
CA ALA A 400 10.70 -44.81 0.14
C ALA A 400 11.84 -45.86 0.17
N ASP A 401 13.09 -45.42 0.03
CA ASP A 401 14.31 -46.25 0.14
C ASP A 401 14.71 -46.62 1.59
N ARG A 402 13.86 -46.30 2.58
CA ARG A 402 14.07 -46.48 4.03
C ARG A 402 15.21 -45.65 4.64
N THR A 403 15.83 -44.74 3.90
CA THR A 403 16.81 -43.79 4.44
C THR A 403 16.12 -42.60 5.12
N GLN A 404 16.82 -41.98 6.07
CA GLN A 404 16.39 -40.70 6.65
C GLN A 404 17.20 -39.57 6.04
N ARG A 405 16.50 -38.54 5.56
CA ARG A 405 17.11 -37.33 5.01
C ARG A 405 16.44 -36.09 5.61
N LYS A 406 17.11 -34.94 5.48
CA LYS A 406 16.47 -33.66 5.78
C LYS A 406 15.49 -33.31 4.66
N GLY A 407 14.29 -32.88 5.04
CA GLY A 407 13.23 -32.57 4.10
C GLY A 407 12.01 -31.96 4.74
N TYR A 408 10.94 -31.91 3.97
CA TYR A 408 9.72 -31.17 4.25
C TYR A 408 8.53 -32.11 4.18
N MET A 409 7.69 -32.10 5.22
CA MET A 409 6.45 -32.87 5.25
C MET A 409 5.32 -32.04 4.65
N ARG A 410 4.52 -32.62 3.74
CA ARG A 410 3.39 -31.97 3.07
C ARG A 410 2.41 -31.35 4.07
N ASN A 411 2.13 -32.06 5.16
CA ASN A 411 1.20 -31.59 6.19
C ASN A 411 1.60 -30.25 6.86
N LYS A 412 2.88 -29.87 6.84
CA LYS A 412 3.36 -28.60 7.38
C LYS A 412 3.04 -27.41 6.47
N PHE A 413 2.71 -27.66 5.21
CA PHE A 413 2.37 -26.63 4.24
C PHE A 413 0.86 -26.41 4.11
N LEU A 414 0.00 -27.31 4.61
CA LEU A 414 -1.44 -27.25 4.37
C LEU A 414 -2.08 -25.93 4.84
N ASP A 415 -1.74 -25.46 6.03
CA ASP A 415 -2.24 -24.18 6.55
C ASP A 415 -1.73 -22.98 5.73
N ALA A 416 -0.44 -22.99 5.38
CA ALA A 416 0.16 -21.95 4.56
C ALA A 416 -0.45 -21.93 3.13
N TRP A 417 -0.67 -23.09 2.51
CA TRP A 417 -1.31 -23.18 1.19
C TRP A 417 -2.77 -22.71 1.22
N ARG A 418 -3.52 -23.04 2.26
CA ARG A 418 -4.91 -22.57 2.41
C ARG A 418 -4.99 -21.04 2.54
N ARG A 419 -4.01 -20.41 3.18
CA ARG A 419 -4.00 -18.97 3.44
C ARG A 419 -3.39 -18.14 2.31
N TYR A 420 -2.30 -18.64 1.72
CA TYR A 420 -1.47 -17.87 0.81
C TYR A 420 -1.50 -18.39 -0.63
N CYS A 421 -2.10 -19.55 -0.89
CA CYS A 421 -2.18 -20.16 -2.22
C CYS A 421 -3.57 -20.80 -2.53
N PRO A 422 -4.70 -20.15 -2.26
CA PRO A 422 -6.02 -20.78 -2.36
C PRO A 422 -6.39 -21.23 -3.79
N THR A 423 -5.81 -20.60 -4.81
CA THR A 423 -6.07 -20.87 -6.23
C THR A 423 -5.16 -21.92 -6.85
N VAL A 424 -4.08 -22.34 -6.16
CA VAL A 424 -3.07 -23.27 -6.70
C VAL A 424 -3.33 -24.69 -6.19
N HIS A 425 -3.94 -25.54 -7.02
CA HIS A 425 -4.32 -26.93 -6.69
C HIS A 425 -5.01 -27.04 -5.31
N PRO A 426 -6.32 -26.76 -5.23
CA PRO A 426 -7.08 -26.68 -3.99
C PRO A 426 -6.79 -27.86 -3.06
N VAL A 427 -6.58 -27.57 -1.77
CA VAL A 427 -6.18 -28.58 -0.77
C VAL A 427 -7.26 -29.66 -0.57
N ASP A 428 -8.50 -29.37 -0.98
CA ASP A 428 -9.67 -30.23 -0.80
C ASP A 428 -10.16 -30.86 -2.13
N ALA A 429 -9.32 -30.95 -3.17
CA ALA A 429 -9.65 -31.70 -4.38
C ALA A 429 -9.63 -33.22 -4.08
N ASP A 430 -10.79 -33.75 -3.76
CA ASP A 430 -11.08 -35.17 -3.53
C ASP A 430 -10.66 -36.02 -4.76
N PRO A 431 -9.77 -37.03 -4.65
CA PRO A 431 -9.29 -37.81 -5.79
C PRO A 431 -10.29 -38.87 -6.29
N ALA A 432 -11.59 -38.71 -6.03
CA ALA A 432 -12.57 -39.77 -6.30
C ALA A 432 -13.82 -39.28 -7.05
N ARG A 433 -13.65 -38.81 -8.29
CA ARG A 433 -14.65 -38.99 -9.39
C ARG A 433 -13.94 -39.08 -10.74
N GLY A 434 -13.21 -40.17 -10.95
CA GLY A 434 -12.96 -40.67 -12.30
C GLY A 434 -14.15 -41.52 -12.72
N GLU A 435 -14.86 -41.10 -13.76
CA GLU A 435 -15.84 -41.92 -14.45
C GLU A 435 -15.18 -43.21 -14.97
N GLY A 436 -15.85 -44.34 -14.70
CA GLY A 436 -15.52 -45.68 -15.15
C GLY A 436 -16.69 -46.60 -14.85
#